data_AF-A0A6V7JP09-F1
#
_entry.id   AF-A0A6V7JP09-F1
#
_cell.length_a   1.000
_cell.length_b   1.000
_cell.length_c   1.000
_cell.angle_alpha   90.00
_cell.angle_beta   90.00
_cell.angle_gamma   90.00
#
_symmetry.space_group_name_H-M   'P 1'
#
loop_
_entity.id
_entity.type
_entity.pdbx_description
1 polymer ?
#
loop_
_entity_poly.entity_id
_entity_poly.type
_entity_poly.pdbx_seq_one_letter_code
_entity_poly.pdbx_strand_id
1 'polypeptide(L)'
;ATYPVLPATGNAQVRIFNPRDCHLPITINDKSTIMEPFGVWLDTGIKTNKTNVTIPFTADFSYCSGQQNVSGFITAADGQATSCVLEPLSIYSYKDFINKTKTGKPAIRVLTFNTLSPTAVTEVKLSKTNNVFKTIRSQLSAAQVTSPVEFLPGKYDVEVNGRAIDEITIKHGGVYTLQAFITANSTNISLSTITPQNSIHILWQLPQCMAYVVADILCLIPGYNFILTRAPASMKSL
;
A
#
# COMPACT_ATOMS: atom_id res chain seq x y z
N ALA A 1 -8.46 7.15 -11.23
CA ALA A 1 -8.65 5.74 -11.63
C ALA A 1 -8.78 4.89 -10.36
N THR A 2 -9.82 4.05 -10.26
CA THR A 2 -10.09 3.21 -9.06
C THR A 2 -9.23 1.95 -9.03
N TYR A 3 -8.64 1.53 -10.15
CA TYR A 3 -7.78 0.35 -10.23
C TYR A 3 -6.31 0.72 -10.47
N PRO A 4 -5.37 -0.02 -9.88
CA PRO A 4 -3.94 0.16 -10.14
C PRO A 4 -3.62 -0.20 -11.60
N VAL A 5 -2.72 0.57 -12.22
CA VAL A 5 -2.14 0.19 -13.50
C VAL A 5 -1.13 -0.92 -13.22
N LEU A 6 -1.39 -2.12 -13.75
CA LEU A 6 -0.47 -3.25 -13.64
C LEU A 6 0.50 -3.25 -14.84
N PRO A 7 1.79 -3.60 -14.64
CA PRO A 7 2.72 -3.75 -15.75
C PRO A 7 2.30 -4.92 -16.63
N ALA A 8 2.09 -4.64 -17.92
CA ALA A 8 1.92 -5.64 -18.95
C ALA A 8 3.27 -6.00 -19.59
N THR A 9 3.34 -7.11 -20.32
CA THR A 9 4.51 -7.50 -21.11
C THR A 9 4.99 -6.35 -21.99
N GLY A 10 6.29 -6.07 -21.98
CA GLY A 10 6.90 -4.91 -22.63
C GLY A 10 7.03 -3.67 -21.73
N ASN A 11 6.45 -3.69 -20.52
CA ASN A 11 6.60 -2.66 -19.51
C ASN A 11 6.98 -3.25 -18.14
N ALA A 12 7.60 -2.44 -17.30
CA ALA A 12 7.90 -2.76 -15.91
C ALA A 12 7.60 -1.56 -15.00
N GLN A 13 7.49 -1.82 -13.70
CA GLN A 13 7.42 -0.77 -12.69
C GLN A 13 8.50 -1.00 -11.65
N VAL A 14 9.12 0.08 -11.19
CA VAL A 14 10.11 0.03 -10.11
C VAL A 14 9.68 0.99 -9.00
N ARG A 15 9.70 0.50 -7.76
CA ARG A 15 9.52 1.29 -6.55
C ARG A 15 10.75 1.16 -5.67
N ILE A 16 11.28 2.28 -5.24
CA ILE A 16 12.40 2.31 -4.29
C ILE A 16 11.88 2.88 -2.99
N PHE A 17 12.06 2.13 -1.91
CA PHE A 17 11.71 2.56 -0.57
C PHE A 17 12.95 3.09 0.13
N ASN A 18 12.79 4.23 0.81
CA ASN A 18 13.74 4.71 1.81
C ASN A 18 13.17 4.41 3.19
N PRO A 19 13.38 3.22 3.77
CA PRO A 19 12.84 2.88 5.08
C PRO A 19 13.62 3.53 6.24
N ARG A 20 14.52 4.47 5.96
CA ARG A 20 15.33 5.16 6.96
C ARG A 20 14.69 6.48 7.34
N ASP A 21 15.04 6.95 8.53
CA ASP A 21 14.61 8.25 9.05
C ASP A 21 15.59 9.38 8.69
N CYS A 22 15.96 9.46 7.42
CA CYS A 22 16.94 10.43 6.90
C CYS A 22 16.65 10.70 5.42
N HIS A 23 17.03 11.89 4.93
CA HIS A 23 16.97 12.20 3.50
C HIS A 23 18.06 11.42 2.77
N LEU A 24 17.70 10.80 1.64
CA LEU A 24 18.63 10.03 0.82
C LEU A 24 18.71 10.63 -0.58
N PRO A 25 19.78 11.37 -0.90
CA PRO A 25 20.05 11.80 -2.27
C PRO A 25 20.31 10.59 -3.16
N ILE A 26 19.57 10.49 -4.26
CA ILE A 26 19.68 9.43 -5.24
C ILE A 26 19.73 10.02 -6.66
N THR A 27 20.46 9.37 -7.53
CA THR A 27 20.49 9.64 -8.97
C THR A 27 20.09 8.36 -9.68
N ILE A 28 19.04 8.39 -10.49
CA ILE A 28 18.52 7.23 -11.23
C ILE A 28 18.41 7.63 -12.70
N ASN A 29 19.05 6.89 -13.61
CA ASN A 29 19.11 7.24 -15.04
C ASN A 29 19.45 8.74 -15.26
N ASP A 30 20.52 9.21 -14.61
CA ASP A 30 21.02 10.59 -14.67
C ASP A 30 20.07 11.67 -14.14
N LYS A 31 18.96 11.28 -13.49
CA LYS A 31 18.05 12.20 -12.81
C LYS A 31 18.25 12.15 -11.31
N SER A 32 18.71 13.25 -10.74
CA SER A 32 18.92 13.40 -9.30
C SER A 32 17.63 13.82 -8.60
N THR A 33 17.34 13.18 -7.47
CA THR A 33 16.23 13.51 -6.58
C THR A 33 16.61 13.19 -5.14
N ILE A 34 15.92 13.80 -4.18
CA ILE A 34 16.14 13.56 -2.75
C ILE A 34 14.93 12.77 -2.25
N MET A 35 15.16 11.58 -1.73
CA MET A 35 14.12 10.80 -1.08
C MET A 35 13.94 11.28 0.34
N GLU A 36 12.71 11.65 0.69
CA GLU A 36 12.33 11.97 2.06
C GLU A 36 12.47 10.75 2.99
N PRO A 37 12.59 10.97 4.32
CA PRO A 37 12.45 9.92 5.32
C PRO A 37 11.17 9.11 5.09
N PHE A 38 11.25 7.77 5.09
CA PHE A 38 10.13 6.88 4.75
C PHE A 38 9.50 7.14 3.37
N GLY A 39 10.20 7.83 2.48
CA GLY A 39 9.75 8.17 1.14
C GLY A 39 9.76 6.97 0.19
N VAL A 40 8.95 7.09 -0.87
CA VAL A 40 8.89 6.11 -1.95
C VAL A 40 9.10 6.81 -3.27
N TRP A 41 10.11 6.39 -4.03
CA TRP A 41 10.30 6.78 -5.41
C TRP A 41 9.63 5.74 -6.32
N LEU A 42 8.95 6.20 -7.37
CA LEU A 42 8.16 5.36 -8.26
C LEU A 42 8.39 5.75 -9.71
N ASP A 43 8.70 4.76 -10.54
CA ASP A 43 8.61 4.85 -12.00
C ASP A 43 7.72 3.72 -12.54
N THR A 44 6.60 4.09 -13.15
CA THR A 44 5.65 3.16 -13.78
C THR A 44 5.81 3.06 -15.30
N GLY A 45 6.69 3.87 -15.90
CA GLY A 45 6.79 4.07 -17.36
C GLY A 45 7.98 3.35 -18.01
N ILE A 46 8.58 2.37 -17.33
CA ILE A 46 9.78 1.69 -17.81
C ILE A 46 9.39 0.75 -18.96
N LYS A 47 9.92 1.01 -20.15
CA LYS A 47 9.75 0.13 -21.32
C LYS A 47 10.85 -0.93 -21.32
N THR A 48 10.44 -2.19 -21.32
CA THR A 48 11.34 -3.35 -21.22
C THR A 48 11.46 -4.12 -22.53
N ASN A 49 10.60 -3.87 -23.52
CA ASN A 49 10.63 -4.56 -24.82
C ASN A 49 10.71 -6.11 -24.70
N LYS A 50 10.01 -6.67 -23.70
CA LYS A 50 9.94 -8.11 -23.39
C LYS A 50 11.20 -8.71 -22.75
N THR A 51 12.16 -7.90 -22.32
CA THR A 51 13.37 -8.35 -21.62
C THR A 51 13.62 -7.51 -20.37
N ASN A 52 14.30 -8.08 -19.37
CA ASN A 52 14.62 -7.33 -18.16
C ASN A 52 15.58 -6.18 -18.48
N VAL A 53 15.34 -5.01 -17.90
CA VAL A 53 16.17 -3.81 -18.07
C VAL A 53 16.87 -3.50 -16.77
N THR A 54 18.15 -3.16 -16.83
CA THR A 54 18.93 -2.69 -15.69
C THR A 54 18.98 -1.17 -15.68
N ILE A 55 18.67 -0.57 -14.53
CA ILE A 55 18.64 0.87 -14.31
C ILE A 55 19.82 1.23 -13.40
N PRO A 56 20.84 1.97 -13.87
CA PRO A 56 21.90 2.46 -13.01
C PRO A 56 21.34 3.43 -11.97
N PHE A 57 21.85 3.32 -10.74
CA PHE A 57 21.63 4.31 -9.70
C PHE A 57 22.93 4.66 -8.99
N THR A 58 22.94 5.84 -8.41
CA THR A 58 23.95 6.30 -7.45
C THR A 58 23.22 6.85 -6.23
N ALA A 59 23.63 6.48 -5.02
CA ALA A 59 23.04 6.95 -3.78
C ALA A 59 24.12 7.46 -2.82
N ASP A 60 23.83 8.55 -2.12
CA ASP A 60 24.71 9.09 -1.08
C ASP A 60 24.18 8.76 0.31
N PHE A 61 24.69 7.68 0.91
CA PHE A 61 24.27 7.27 2.25
C PHE A 61 24.98 8.05 3.37
N SER A 62 25.88 9.00 3.07
CA SER A 62 26.56 9.80 4.11
C SER A 62 25.56 10.55 5.02
N TYR A 63 24.45 11.01 4.44
CA TYR A 63 23.31 11.62 5.14
C TYR A 63 22.59 10.69 6.13
N CYS A 64 22.85 9.38 6.03
CA CYS A 64 22.28 8.33 6.85
C CYS A 64 23.37 7.56 7.62
N SER A 65 24.53 8.18 7.87
CA SER A 65 25.69 7.56 8.53
C SER A 65 26.29 6.36 7.78
N GLY A 66 26.22 6.38 6.45
CA GLY A 66 26.74 5.34 5.56
C GLY A 66 27.81 5.83 4.58
N GLN A 67 28.08 5.03 3.56
CA GLN A 67 29.07 5.33 2.53
C GLN A 67 28.55 6.34 1.50
N GLN A 68 29.44 7.23 1.07
CA GLN A 68 29.16 8.19 0.01
C GLN A 68 29.30 7.55 -1.38
N ASN A 69 28.47 8.00 -2.33
CA ASN A 69 28.54 7.64 -3.75
C ASN A 69 28.53 6.12 -4.02
N VAL A 70 27.56 5.41 -3.44
CA VAL A 70 27.35 3.99 -3.74
C VAL A 70 26.59 3.88 -5.06
N SER A 71 27.17 3.18 -6.02
CA SER A 71 26.55 2.91 -7.32
C SER A 71 26.14 1.45 -7.47
N GLY A 72 25.13 1.21 -8.29
CA GLY A 72 24.66 -0.14 -8.60
C GLY A 72 23.62 -0.17 -9.70
N PHE A 73 22.99 -1.33 -9.88
CA PHE A 73 21.97 -1.54 -10.90
C PHE A 73 20.70 -2.15 -10.30
N ILE A 74 19.56 -1.55 -10.60
CA ILE A 74 18.24 -2.08 -10.25
C ILE A 74 17.70 -2.84 -11.45
N THR A 75 17.22 -4.06 -11.23
CA THR A 75 16.60 -4.86 -12.29
C THR A 75 15.10 -4.60 -12.37
N ALA A 76 14.66 -3.97 -13.46
CA ALA A 76 13.26 -3.87 -13.84
C ALA A 76 12.86 -5.14 -14.61
N ALA A 77 12.02 -5.97 -13.99
CA ALA A 77 11.57 -7.23 -14.59
C ALA A 77 10.35 -7.00 -15.49
N ASP A 78 10.39 -7.53 -16.71
CA ASP A 78 9.30 -7.38 -17.68
C ASP A 78 7.97 -7.94 -17.16
N GLY A 79 6.89 -7.17 -17.34
CA GLY A 79 5.55 -7.55 -16.88
C GLY A 79 5.40 -7.60 -15.36
N GLN A 80 6.34 -7.01 -14.61
CA GLN A 80 6.34 -7.06 -13.15
C GLN A 80 6.56 -5.69 -12.52
N ALA A 81 6.02 -5.56 -11.30
CA ALA A 81 6.34 -4.46 -10.42
C ALA A 81 7.41 -4.96 -9.44
N THR A 82 8.59 -4.35 -9.48
CA THR A 82 9.70 -4.65 -8.58
C THR A 82 9.76 -3.56 -7.52
N SER A 83 9.81 -3.96 -6.26
CA SER A 83 10.13 -3.07 -5.16
C SER A 83 11.52 -3.36 -4.64
N CYS A 84 12.28 -2.33 -4.30
CA CYS A 84 13.59 -2.52 -3.72
C CYS A 84 13.91 -1.50 -2.63
N VAL A 85 14.90 -1.87 -1.80
CA VAL A 85 15.55 -1.00 -0.83
C VAL A 85 17.03 -0.94 -1.18
N LEU A 86 17.53 0.29 -1.33
CA LEU A 86 18.95 0.52 -1.58
C LEU A 86 19.71 0.45 -0.25
N GLU A 87 20.76 -0.35 -0.21
CA GLU A 87 21.70 -0.44 0.92
C GLU A 87 23.13 -0.21 0.43
N PRO A 88 24.07 0.17 1.32
CA PRO A 88 25.44 0.49 0.90
C PRO A 88 26.19 -0.68 0.24
N LEU A 89 25.86 -1.92 0.61
CA LEU A 89 26.57 -3.12 0.15
C LEU A 89 25.74 -4.00 -0.80
N SER A 90 24.42 -3.85 -0.79
CA SER A 90 23.52 -4.72 -1.55
C SER A 90 22.19 -4.01 -1.85
N ILE A 91 21.39 -4.61 -2.73
CA ILE A 91 20.04 -4.13 -3.02
C ILE A 91 19.09 -5.25 -2.63
N TYR A 92 18.18 -4.95 -1.72
CA TYR A 92 17.10 -5.87 -1.39
C TYR A 92 15.95 -5.66 -2.36
N SER A 93 15.75 -6.59 -3.29
CA SER A 93 14.68 -6.53 -4.30
C SER A 93 13.66 -7.65 -4.12
N TYR A 94 12.38 -7.36 -4.35
CA TYR A 94 11.31 -8.33 -4.27
C TYR A 94 10.17 -7.99 -5.25
N LYS A 95 9.37 -9.01 -5.59
CA LYS A 95 8.18 -8.83 -6.42
C LYS A 95 7.09 -8.12 -5.62
N ASP A 96 6.65 -6.99 -6.14
CA ASP A 96 5.69 -6.11 -5.48
C ASP A 96 4.25 -6.64 -5.64
N PHE A 97 3.45 -6.49 -4.58
CA PHE A 97 2.02 -6.72 -4.60
C PHE A 97 1.31 -5.38 -4.71
N ILE A 98 0.89 -5.05 -5.93
CA ILE A 98 0.19 -3.79 -6.24
C ILE A 98 -1.27 -4.00 -6.60
N ASN A 99 -1.71 -5.26 -6.74
CA ASN A 99 -3.07 -5.53 -7.13
C ASN A 99 -4.00 -5.35 -5.93
N LYS A 100 -5.23 -4.91 -6.19
CA LYS A 100 -6.26 -4.93 -5.16
C LYS A 100 -6.64 -6.36 -4.84
N THR A 101 -6.99 -6.59 -3.59
CA THR A 101 -7.46 -7.89 -3.12
C THR A 101 -8.81 -8.22 -3.74
N LYS A 102 -9.08 -9.51 -3.94
CA LYS A 102 -10.36 -9.96 -4.53
C LYS A 102 -11.55 -9.68 -3.61
N THR A 103 -11.31 -9.60 -2.30
CA THR A 103 -12.31 -9.34 -1.27
C THR A 103 -12.63 -7.85 -1.11
N GLY A 104 -11.85 -6.96 -1.73
CA GLY A 104 -11.96 -5.51 -1.55
C GLY A 104 -11.45 -5.00 -0.20
N LYS A 105 -10.92 -5.89 0.65
CA LYS A 105 -10.31 -5.54 1.93
C LYS A 105 -8.92 -4.91 1.74
N PRO A 106 -8.51 -3.94 2.58
CA PRO A 106 -7.14 -3.45 2.52
C PRO A 106 -6.13 -4.57 2.77
N ALA A 107 -4.98 -4.48 2.11
CA ALA A 107 -3.84 -5.36 2.35
C ALA A 107 -2.69 -4.56 2.95
N ILE A 108 -2.07 -5.10 3.99
CA ILE A 108 -0.87 -4.54 4.62
C ILE A 108 0.26 -5.55 4.47
N ARG A 109 1.45 -5.06 4.11
CA ARG A 109 2.72 -5.76 4.34
C ARG A 109 3.64 -4.89 5.19
N VAL A 110 4.61 -5.51 5.83
CA VAL A 110 5.60 -4.82 6.65
C VAL A 110 6.96 -4.89 5.96
N LEU A 111 7.61 -3.73 5.80
CA LEU A 111 9.00 -3.58 5.39
C LEU A 111 9.80 -3.12 6.61
N THR A 112 10.61 -4.00 7.17
CA THR A 112 11.47 -3.66 8.31
C THR A 112 12.88 -3.37 7.85
N PHE A 113 13.48 -2.30 8.33
CA PHE A 113 14.90 -1.99 8.20
C PHE A 113 15.53 -2.00 9.59
N ASN A 114 16.23 -3.09 9.92
CA ASN A 114 16.74 -3.33 11.26
C ASN A 114 18.26 -3.18 11.30
N THR A 115 18.77 -2.19 12.05
CA THR A 115 20.23 -1.95 12.19
C THR A 115 20.88 -2.66 13.38
N LEU A 116 20.15 -3.48 14.13
CA LEU A 116 20.62 -4.26 15.30
C LEU A 116 21.56 -5.42 14.89
N SER A 117 21.69 -6.47 15.71
CA SER A 117 22.53 -7.61 15.35
C SER A 117 22.05 -8.31 14.07
N PRO A 118 22.95 -8.84 13.22
CA PRO A 118 22.57 -9.81 12.21
C PRO A 118 21.77 -10.93 12.90
N THR A 119 20.68 -11.40 12.30
CA THR A 119 19.69 -12.34 12.89
C THR A 119 18.76 -11.79 13.97
N ALA A 120 18.72 -10.48 14.21
CA ALA A 120 17.67 -9.89 15.04
C ALA A 120 16.29 -10.17 14.43
N VAL A 121 15.37 -10.64 15.27
CA VAL A 121 13.96 -10.85 14.92
C VAL A 121 13.22 -9.55 15.22
N THR A 122 12.45 -9.07 14.26
CA THR A 122 11.50 -7.97 14.45
C THR A 122 10.09 -8.52 14.36
N GLU A 123 9.30 -8.26 15.39
CA GLU A 123 7.88 -8.57 15.43
C GLU A 123 7.08 -7.27 15.35
N VAL A 124 6.18 -7.19 14.37
CA VAL A 124 5.24 -6.08 14.21
C VAL A 124 3.82 -6.61 14.37
N LYS A 125 3.11 -6.09 15.36
CA LYS A 125 1.73 -6.48 15.68
C LYS A 125 0.81 -5.30 15.47
N LEU A 126 -0.37 -5.59 14.92
CA LEU A 126 -1.45 -4.61 14.78
C LEU A 126 -2.51 -4.91 15.84
N SER A 127 -2.90 -3.90 16.61
CA SER A 127 -3.97 -3.99 17.61
C SER A 127 -5.27 -4.55 17.02
N LYS A 128 -6.17 -5.06 17.86
CA LYS A 128 -7.47 -5.64 17.43
C LYS A 128 -7.34 -6.84 16.47
N THR A 129 -6.13 -7.35 16.25
CA THR A 129 -5.87 -8.54 15.43
C THR A 129 -4.88 -9.47 16.11
N ASN A 130 -4.95 -10.75 15.77
CA ASN A 130 -3.96 -11.75 16.16
C ASN A 130 -2.82 -11.89 15.13
N ASN A 131 -2.75 -10.99 14.15
CA ASN A 131 -1.73 -11.03 13.11
C ASN A 131 -0.42 -10.44 13.65
N VAL A 132 0.63 -11.25 13.62
CA VAL A 132 2.00 -10.84 13.97
C VAL A 132 2.89 -11.05 12.76
N PHE A 133 3.43 -9.96 12.25
CA PHE A 133 4.42 -9.96 11.18
C PHE A 133 5.80 -10.19 11.78
N LYS A 134 6.48 -11.25 11.35
CA LYS A 134 7.84 -11.55 11.80
C LYS A 134 8.81 -11.40 10.63
N THR A 135 9.88 -10.65 10.84
CA THR A 135 11.01 -10.56 9.92
C THR A 135 12.29 -10.90 10.66
N ILE A 136 13.25 -11.51 9.96
CA ILE A 136 14.55 -11.88 10.51
C ILE A 136 15.61 -11.19 9.67
N ARG A 137 16.38 -10.30 10.28
CA ARG A 137 17.48 -9.64 9.58
C ARG A 137 18.46 -10.67 9.03
N SER A 138 18.80 -10.54 7.75
CA SER A 138 19.87 -11.32 7.14
C SER A 138 21.24 -10.66 7.33
N GLN A 139 22.32 -11.42 7.15
CA GLN A 139 23.67 -10.86 7.13
C GLN A 139 23.91 -9.94 5.92
N LEU A 140 23.24 -10.23 4.80
CA LEU A 140 23.40 -9.53 3.52
C LEU A 140 22.54 -8.27 3.41
N SER A 141 21.43 -8.22 4.15
CA SER A 141 20.49 -7.12 4.09
C SER A 141 19.76 -6.84 5.40
N ALA A 142 19.72 -5.56 5.76
CA ALA A 142 19.00 -5.03 6.92
C ALA A 142 17.50 -4.88 6.63
N ALA A 143 17.13 -4.70 5.37
CA ALA A 143 15.77 -4.69 4.87
C ALA A 143 15.18 -6.11 4.79
N GLN A 144 13.95 -6.28 5.23
CA GLN A 144 13.16 -7.51 5.08
C GLN A 144 11.69 -7.17 4.88
N VAL A 145 10.99 -7.92 4.03
CA VAL A 145 9.58 -7.70 3.75
C VAL A 145 8.75 -8.95 4.06
N THR A 146 7.54 -8.74 4.58
CA THR A 146 6.55 -9.82 4.76
C THR A 146 5.62 -9.95 3.57
N SER A 147 4.96 -11.09 3.47
CA SER A 147 3.82 -11.24 2.56
C SER A 147 2.67 -10.29 2.97
N PRO A 148 1.90 -9.78 1.99
CA PRO A 148 0.73 -8.97 2.27
C PRO A 148 -0.37 -9.81 2.93
N VAL A 149 -1.03 -9.24 3.94
CA VAL A 149 -2.14 -9.83 4.68
C VAL A 149 -3.35 -8.90 4.63
N GLU A 150 -4.55 -9.46 4.52
CA GLU A 150 -5.81 -8.72 4.46
C GLU A 150 -6.30 -8.32 5.84
N PHE A 151 -6.81 -7.09 5.96
CA PHE A 151 -7.35 -6.52 7.19
C PHE A 151 -8.73 -5.92 6.98
N LEU A 152 -9.47 -5.70 8.07
CA LEU A 152 -10.64 -4.84 8.00
C LEU A 152 -10.19 -3.37 7.96
N PRO A 153 -10.88 -2.49 7.24
CA PRO A 153 -10.54 -1.06 7.24
C PRO A 153 -10.81 -0.45 8.62
N GLY A 154 -9.98 0.51 9.01
CA GLY A 154 -10.06 1.12 10.33
C GLY A 154 -8.72 1.63 10.83
N LYS A 155 -8.70 1.94 12.12
CA LYS A 155 -7.54 2.44 12.87
C LYS A 155 -6.92 1.32 13.71
N TYR A 156 -5.60 1.20 13.60
CA TYR A 156 -4.80 0.17 14.24
C TYR A 156 -3.60 0.80 14.92
N ASP A 157 -3.49 0.63 16.23
CA ASP A 157 -2.22 0.84 16.94
C ASP A 157 -1.20 -0.21 16.50
N VAL A 158 0.01 0.25 16.21
CA VAL A 158 1.14 -0.58 15.79
C VAL A 158 2.08 -0.77 16.97
N GLU A 159 2.41 -2.03 17.23
CA GLU A 159 3.35 -2.44 18.25
C GLU A 159 4.55 -3.11 17.57
N VAL A 160 5.77 -2.66 17.89
CA VAL A 160 7.02 -3.24 17.38
C VAL A 160 7.81 -3.78 18.56
N ASN A 161 8.14 -5.07 18.53
CA ASN A 161 8.89 -5.77 19.58
C ASN A 161 8.36 -5.52 21.00
N GLY A 162 7.03 -5.54 21.18
CA GLY A 162 6.41 -5.32 22.50
C GLY A 162 6.11 -3.87 22.86
N ARG A 163 6.51 -2.89 22.02
CA ARG A 163 6.34 -1.45 22.29
C ARG A 163 5.33 -0.83 21.34
N ALA A 164 4.33 -0.15 21.90
CA ALA A 164 3.42 0.67 21.12
C ALA A 164 4.19 1.86 20.52
N ILE A 165 4.07 2.06 19.21
CA ILE A 165 4.80 3.11 18.48
C ILE A 165 3.84 4.22 18.03
N ASP A 166 2.88 3.91 17.15
CA ASP A 166 1.96 4.89 16.57
C ASP A 166 0.66 4.23 16.05
N GLU A 167 -0.35 5.03 15.73
CA GLU A 167 -1.62 4.61 15.12
C GLU A 167 -1.58 4.77 13.59
N ILE A 168 -1.99 3.74 12.87
CA ILE A 168 -2.16 3.78 11.41
C ILE A 168 -3.64 3.68 11.02
N THR A 169 -4.01 4.36 9.94
CA THR A 169 -5.37 4.27 9.36
C THR A 169 -5.32 3.62 7.98
N ILE A 170 -6.07 2.55 7.79
CA ILE A 170 -6.22 1.86 6.50
C ILE A 170 -7.66 1.92 6.00
N LYS A 171 -7.83 2.06 4.68
CA LYS A 171 -9.12 2.26 4.04
C LYS A 171 -9.39 1.19 2.98
N HIS A 172 -10.66 0.99 2.64
CA HIS A 172 -11.11 -0.08 1.74
C HIS A 172 -10.33 -0.13 0.42
N GLY A 173 -9.95 -1.34 0.00
CA GLY A 173 -9.26 -1.61 -1.26
C GLY A 173 -7.88 -0.96 -1.42
N GLY A 174 -7.32 -0.38 -0.36
CA GLY A 174 -5.96 0.16 -0.35
C GLY A 174 -4.92 -0.94 -0.14
N VAL A 175 -3.77 -0.80 -0.80
CA VAL A 175 -2.61 -1.66 -0.54
C VAL A 175 -1.53 -0.80 0.09
N TYR A 176 -1.07 -1.23 1.27
CA TYR A 176 -0.19 -0.46 2.12
C TYR A 176 1.10 -1.22 2.43
N THR A 177 2.21 -0.47 2.51
CA THR A 177 3.48 -0.95 3.06
C THR A 177 3.77 -0.18 4.32
N LEU A 178 3.76 -0.87 5.45
CA LEU A 178 4.19 -0.32 6.74
C LEU A 178 5.71 -0.42 6.80
N GLN A 179 6.39 0.71 6.72
CA GLN A 179 7.84 0.80 6.88
C GLN A 179 8.16 0.95 8.36
N ALA A 180 9.10 0.14 8.85
CA ALA A 180 9.59 0.21 10.23
C ALA A 180 11.11 0.32 10.22
N PHE A 181 11.64 1.42 10.77
CA PHE A 181 13.05 1.66 10.98
C PHE A 181 13.39 1.34 12.43
N ILE A 182 14.25 0.34 12.65
CA ILE A 182 14.63 -0.11 13.98
C ILE A 182 16.12 0.12 14.17
N THR A 183 16.45 0.91 15.19
CA THR A 183 17.82 1.13 15.66
C THR A 183 17.96 0.74 17.13
N ALA A 184 19.18 0.78 17.66
CA ALA A 184 19.42 0.52 19.08
C ALA A 184 18.68 1.50 20.01
N ASN A 185 18.44 2.74 19.54
CA ASN A 185 17.92 3.82 20.39
C ASN A 185 16.47 4.18 20.08
N SER A 186 16.02 4.00 18.83
CA SER A 186 14.69 4.43 18.37
C SER A 186 14.05 3.41 17.45
N THR A 187 12.72 3.45 17.41
CA THR A 187 11.90 2.69 16.46
C THR A 187 10.86 3.62 15.88
N ASN A 188 10.97 3.89 14.58
CA ASN A 188 10.10 4.80 13.87
C ASN A 188 9.35 4.03 12.79
N ILE A 189 8.08 4.36 12.58
CA ILE A 189 7.24 3.69 11.58
C ILE A 189 6.57 4.72 10.67
N SER A 190 6.24 4.31 9.46
CA SER A 190 5.47 5.12 8.52
C SER A 190 4.67 4.24 7.56
N LEU A 191 3.45 4.66 7.24
CA LEU A 191 2.57 3.93 6.35
C LEU A 191 2.61 4.52 4.94
N SER A 192 3.14 3.77 3.98
CA SER A 192 3.14 4.16 2.57
C SER A 192 1.99 3.51 1.82
N THR A 193 1.22 4.33 1.10
CA THR A 193 0.12 3.85 0.25
C THR A 193 0.68 3.47 -1.13
N ILE A 194 0.62 2.18 -1.47
CA ILE A 194 1.10 1.64 -2.75
C ILE A 194 0.01 1.73 -3.81
N THR A 195 -1.19 1.33 -3.43
CA THR A 195 -2.38 1.44 -4.28
C THR A 195 -3.44 2.19 -3.50
N PRO A 196 -3.98 3.28 -4.08
CA PRO A 196 -4.98 4.09 -3.39
C PRO A 196 -6.24 3.28 -3.11
N GLN A 197 -6.91 3.67 -2.04
CA GLN A 197 -8.21 3.13 -1.63
C GLN A 197 -9.23 3.13 -2.78
N ASN A 198 -10.25 2.28 -2.68
CA ASN A 198 -11.42 2.35 -3.54
C ASN A 198 -12.14 3.67 -3.31
N SER A 199 -12.35 4.44 -4.38
CA SER A 199 -13.27 5.57 -4.41
C SER A 199 -14.48 5.21 -5.26
N ILE A 200 -15.67 5.35 -4.67
CA ILE A 200 -16.94 5.35 -5.40
C ILE A 200 -17.47 6.78 -5.23
N HIS A 201 -17.69 7.48 -6.34
CA HIS A 201 -18.37 8.77 -6.29
C HIS A 201 -19.86 8.53 -6.05
N ILE A 202 -20.44 9.21 -5.05
CA ILE A 202 -21.87 9.18 -4.75
C ILE A 202 -22.75 9.50 -5.98
N LEU A 203 -22.23 10.30 -6.91
CA LEU A 203 -22.89 10.64 -8.18
C LEU A 203 -23.23 9.41 -9.03
N TRP A 204 -22.44 8.33 -8.93
CA TRP A 204 -22.71 7.07 -9.66
C TRP A 204 -23.89 6.28 -9.08
N GLN A 205 -24.30 6.56 -7.85
CA GLN A 205 -25.49 5.95 -7.24
C GLN A 205 -26.77 6.70 -7.56
N LEU A 206 -26.69 7.97 -8.00
CA LEU A 206 -27.87 8.79 -8.30
C LEU A 206 -28.84 8.16 -9.31
N PRO A 207 -28.40 7.54 -10.42
CA PRO A 207 -29.33 6.92 -11.37
C PRO A 207 -30.16 5.80 -10.73
N GLN A 208 -29.54 5.00 -9.86
CA GLN A 208 -30.22 3.91 -9.14
C GLN A 208 -31.19 4.49 -8.09
N CYS A 209 -30.78 5.53 -7.37
CA CYS A 209 -31.67 6.23 -6.43
C CYS A 209 -32.88 6.86 -7.15
N MET A 210 -32.68 7.47 -8.31
CA MET A 210 -33.77 8.04 -9.10
C MET A 210 -34.74 6.95 -9.58
N ALA A 211 -34.22 5.84 -10.12
CA ALA A 211 -35.06 4.72 -10.53
C ALA A 211 -35.87 4.14 -9.36
N TYR A 212 -35.26 4.00 -8.18
CA TYR A 212 -35.94 3.56 -6.97
C TYR A 212 -37.07 4.51 -6.59
N VAL A 213 -36.82 5.83 -6.54
CA VAL A 213 -37.83 6.84 -6.21
C VAL A 213 -38.97 6.86 -7.23
N VAL A 214 -38.67 6.75 -8.52
CA VAL A 214 -39.69 6.68 -9.58
C VAL A 214 -40.53 5.41 -9.44
N ALA A 215 -39.91 4.26 -9.19
CA ALA A 215 -40.63 3.00 -8.97
C ALA A 215 -41.56 3.10 -7.75
N ASP A 216 -41.08 3.69 -6.65
CA ASP A 216 -41.88 3.89 -5.44
C ASP A 216 -43.10 4.79 -5.73
N ILE A 217 -42.90 5.92 -6.41
CA ILE A 217 -43.99 6.83 -6.79
C ILE A 217 -45.02 6.11 -7.68
N LEU A 218 -44.55 5.37 -8.68
CA LEU A 218 -45.41 4.68 -9.66
C LEU A 218 -46.15 3.49 -9.07
N CYS A 219 -45.63 2.84 -8.03
CA CYS A 219 -46.31 1.72 -7.36
C CYS A 219 -47.18 2.17 -6.19
N LEU A 220 -46.69 3.08 -5.35
CA LEU A 220 -47.37 3.50 -4.12
C LEU A 220 -48.60 4.35 -4.42
N ILE A 221 -48.51 5.34 -5.32
CA ILE A 221 -49.64 6.25 -5.58
C ILE A 221 -50.84 5.47 -6.15
N PRO A 222 -50.70 4.67 -7.23
CA PRO A 222 -51.81 3.88 -7.74
C PRO A 222 -52.24 2.77 -6.78
N GLY A 223 -51.30 2.15 -6.06
CA GLY A 223 -51.58 1.12 -5.07
C GLY A 223 -52.44 1.63 -3.92
N TYR A 224 -52.11 2.81 -3.38
CA TYR A 224 -52.90 3.45 -2.33
C TYR A 224 -54.31 3.81 -2.84
N ASN A 225 -54.41 4.32 -4.08
CA ASN A 225 -55.68 4.62 -4.71
C ASN A 225 -56.55 3.36 -4.92
N PHE A 226 -55.93 2.25 -5.30
CA PHE A 226 -56.61 0.96 -5.42
C PHE A 226 -57.14 0.48 -4.06
N ILE A 227 -56.32 0.54 -3.01
CA ILE A 227 -56.74 0.13 -1.66
C ILE A 227 -57.91 1.00 -1.19
N LEU A 228 -57.85 2.32 -1.36
CA LEU A 228 -58.94 3.22 -0.96
C LEU A 228 -60.24 2.99 -1.76
N THR A 229 -60.14 2.71 -3.06
CA THR A 229 -61.33 2.50 -3.90
C THR A 229 -61.95 1.12 -3.69
N ARG A 230 -61.12 0.07 -3.57
CA ARG A 230 -61.56 -1.33 -3.51
C ARG A 230 -61.64 -1.93 -2.11
N ALA A 231 -61.24 -1.22 -1.05
CA ALA A 231 -61.44 -1.69 0.31
C ALA A 231 -62.94 -1.84 0.64
N PRO A 232 -63.33 -2.89 1.40
CA PRO A 232 -64.68 -3.02 1.91
C PRO A 232 -65.02 -1.86 2.88
N ALA A 233 -66.30 -1.47 2.93
CA ALA A 233 -66.75 -0.30 3.68
C ALA A 233 -66.39 -0.35 5.18
N SER A 234 -66.28 -1.53 5.78
CA SER A 234 -65.90 -1.74 7.18
C SER A 234 -64.43 -1.43 7.49
N MET A 235 -63.57 -1.33 6.47
CA MET A 235 -62.14 -1.03 6.60
C MET A 235 -61.78 0.38 6.10
N LYS A 236 -62.74 1.14 5.57
CA LYS A 236 -62.52 2.53 5.19
C LYS A 236 -62.57 3.39 6.45
N SER A 237 -61.48 4.05 6.80
CA SER A 237 -61.53 5.18 7.73
C SER A 237 -62.29 6.31 7.04
N LEU A 238 -63.42 6.72 7.63
CA LEU A 238 -64.09 7.98 7.30
C LEU A 238 -63.17 9.16 7.62
#